data_AF-A0A7W6PQ80-F1
#
_entry.id   AF-A0A7W6PQ80-F1
#
_cell.length_a   1.000
_cell.length_b   1.000
_cell.length_c   1.000
_cell.angle_alpha   90.00
_cell.angle_beta   90.00
_cell.angle_gamma   90.00
#
_symmetry.space_group_name_H-M   'P 1'
#
loop_
_entity.id
_entity.type
_entity.pdbx_description
1 polymer ?
#
loop_
_entity_poly.entity_id
_entity_poly.type
_entity_poly.pdbx_seq_one_letter_code
_entity_poly.pdbx_strand_id
1 'polypeptide(L)'
;MKTVELDGRSIENPAYCNHKRGRNWAAIMRGKNAANCARDFLPMNGEIVDLEAVQAGDVVEFGGDYISGSGRRQPDRRWWHVHAIEDDALTYEPYESLAKALKAARTTTPLSITSEEPV
;
A
#
# COMPACT_ATOMS: atom_id res chain seq x y z
N MET A 1 0.46 11.43 9.66
CA MET A 1 1.62 10.80 8.98
C MET A 1 2.45 10.01 9.97
N LYS A 2 3.16 8.99 9.48
CA LYS A 2 4.09 8.14 10.22
C LYS A 2 5.30 7.88 9.33
N THR A 3 6.42 7.54 9.95
CA THR A 3 7.65 7.12 9.27
C THR A 3 8.05 5.75 9.79
N VAL A 4 8.57 4.90 8.91
CA VAL A 4 9.12 3.59 9.25
C VAL A 4 10.45 3.41 8.52
N GLU A 5 11.39 2.74 9.18
CA GLU A 5 12.68 2.37 8.60
C GLU A 5 12.48 1.24 7.60
N LEU A 6 13.27 1.27 6.52
CA LEU A 6 13.32 0.24 5.49
C LEU A 6 14.70 -0.42 5.51
N ASP A 7 14.73 -1.68 5.10
CA ASP A 7 15.98 -2.41 4.84
C ASP A 7 16.13 -2.57 3.33
N GLY A 8 16.79 -1.60 2.68
CA GLY A 8 17.00 -1.60 1.22
C GLY A 8 15.69 -1.65 0.45
N ARG A 9 14.79 -0.69 0.69
CA ARG A 9 13.41 -0.63 0.16
C ARG A 9 12.51 -1.81 0.51
N SER A 10 12.89 -2.63 1.49
CA SER A 10 12.04 -3.71 1.99
C SER A 10 11.48 -3.42 3.37
N ILE A 11 10.33 -4.01 3.68
CA ILE A 11 9.69 -3.89 4.99
C ILE A 11 9.01 -5.21 5.40
N GLU A 12 8.90 -5.47 6.70
CA GLU A 12 8.00 -6.50 7.20
C GLU A 12 6.54 -6.12 6.92
N ASN A 13 5.75 -7.06 6.39
CA ASN A 13 4.34 -6.87 6.10
C ASN A 13 3.60 -6.49 7.39
N PRO A 14 3.07 -5.26 7.51
CA PRO A 14 2.44 -4.79 8.73
C PRO A 14 1.19 -5.58 9.11
N ALA A 15 0.55 -6.24 8.14
CA ALA A 15 -0.63 -7.07 8.33
C ALA A 15 -0.30 -8.57 8.37
N TYR A 16 0.96 -8.96 8.55
CA TYR A 16 1.38 -10.36 8.44
C TYR A 16 0.59 -11.32 9.34
N CYS A 17 0.09 -12.39 8.75
CA CYS A 17 -0.53 -13.51 9.44
C CYS A 17 0.45 -14.70 9.49
N ASN A 18 0.91 -15.04 10.68
CA ASN A 18 1.83 -16.17 10.93
C ASN A 18 1.16 -17.56 10.88
N HIS A 19 -0.17 -17.62 10.76
CA HIS A 19 -0.87 -18.89 10.74
C HIS A 19 -0.65 -19.60 9.39
N LYS A 20 -0.51 -20.94 9.38
CA LYS A 20 -0.33 -21.74 8.15
C LYS A 20 -1.43 -21.61 7.09
N ARG A 21 -2.59 -21.07 7.49
CA ARG A 21 -3.74 -20.77 6.62
C ARG A 21 -3.89 -19.27 6.31
N GLY A 22 -2.95 -18.45 6.78
CA GLY A 22 -2.81 -17.07 6.40
C GLY A 22 -2.53 -16.94 4.91
N ARG A 23 -3.00 -15.84 4.34
CA ARG A 23 -2.72 -15.42 2.97
C ARG A 23 -2.15 -14.01 3.06
N ASN A 24 -0.84 -13.95 3.04
CA ASN A 24 -0.08 -12.71 3.11
C ASN A 24 0.20 -12.20 1.70
N TRP A 25 0.01 -10.90 1.48
CA TRP A 25 0.24 -10.26 0.20
C TRP A 25 0.37 -8.74 0.39
N ALA A 26 0.97 -8.07 -0.59
CA ALA A 26 0.97 -6.62 -0.70
C ALA A 26 0.74 -6.21 -2.15
N ALA A 27 0.10 -5.07 -2.37
CA ALA A 27 -0.13 -4.55 -3.72
C ALA A 27 -0.22 -3.04 -3.74
N ILE A 28 0.21 -2.44 -4.86
CA ILE A 28 -0.10 -1.06 -5.19
C ILE A 28 -1.52 -1.00 -5.77
N MET A 29 -2.30 -0.06 -5.28
CA MET A 29 -3.71 0.10 -5.61
C MET A 29 -3.88 1.20 -6.66
N ARG A 30 -4.21 0.82 -7.89
CA ARG A 30 -4.39 1.77 -9.01
C ARG A 30 -5.85 1.90 -9.38
N GLY A 31 -6.38 3.11 -9.51
CA GLY A 31 -7.72 3.32 -10.07
C GLY A 31 -8.51 4.45 -9.42
N LYS A 32 -9.76 4.61 -9.88
CA LYS A 32 -10.62 5.75 -9.51
C LYS A 32 -11.17 5.63 -8.09
N ASN A 33 -11.50 4.44 -7.64
CA ASN A 33 -12.10 4.19 -6.33
C ASN A 33 -11.93 2.72 -5.92
N ALA A 34 -12.30 2.40 -4.68
CA ALA A 34 -12.17 1.05 -4.14
C ALA A 34 -12.93 -0.03 -4.94
N ALA A 35 -14.01 0.32 -5.64
CA ALA A 35 -14.76 -0.61 -6.49
C ALA A 35 -14.16 -0.78 -7.90
N ASN A 36 -13.41 0.21 -8.38
CA ASN A 36 -12.78 0.25 -9.70
C ASN A 36 -11.29 0.50 -9.52
N CYS A 37 -10.62 -0.47 -8.87
CA CYS A 37 -9.18 -0.47 -8.71
C CYS A 37 -8.58 -1.81 -9.14
N ALA A 38 -7.41 -1.73 -9.75
CA ALA A 38 -6.52 -2.84 -10.01
C ALA A 38 -5.51 -2.97 -8.85
N ARG A 39 -4.94 -4.17 -8.73
CA ARG A 39 -3.88 -4.50 -7.79
C ARG A 39 -2.64 -4.90 -8.57
N ASP A 40 -1.58 -4.12 -8.40
CA ASP A 40 -0.27 -4.48 -8.90
C ASP A 40 0.48 -5.13 -7.72
N PHE A 41 0.52 -6.45 -7.70
CA PHE A 41 1.07 -7.20 -6.58
C PHE A 41 2.59 -7.00 -6.47
N LEU A 42 3.05 -6.75 -5.26
CA LEU A 42 4.46 -6.58 -4.94
C LEU A 42 5.12 -7.94 -4.67
N PRO A 43 6.41 -8.10 -5.04
CA PRO A 43 7.18 -9.27 -4.65
C PRO A 43 7.27 -9.39 -3.12
N MET A 44 7.26 -10.63 -2.62
CA MET A 44 7.39 -10.91 -1.20
C MET A 44 8.19 -12.18 -0.96
N ASN A 45 8.95 -12.19 0.15
CA ASN A 45 9.62 -13.37 0.67
C ASN A 45 9.26 -13.56 2.15
N GLY A 46 8.37 -14.52 2.43
CA GLY A 46 7.86 -14.72 3.78
C GLY A 46 7.05 -13.51 4.27
N GLU A 47 7.55 -12.84 5.29
CA GLU A 47 6.96 -11.60 5.83
C GLU A 47 7.50 -10.33 5.16
N ILE A 48 8.60 -10.42 4.42
CA ILE A 48 9.26 -9.26 3.82
C ILE A 48 8.59 -8.89 2.48
N VAL A 49 8.25 -7.62 2.32
CA VAL A 49 7.69 -7.02 1.11
C VAL A 49 8.75 -6.13 0.45
N ASP A 50 8.94 -6.33 -0.84
CA ASP A 50 9.77 -5.48 -1.68
C ASP A 50 8.97 -4.27 -2.17
N LEU A 51 9.42 -3.05 -1.82
CA LEU A 51 8.78 -1.79 -2.19
C LEU A 51 9.48 -1.07 -3.35
N GLU A 52 10.37 -1.73 -4.11
CA GLU A 52 11.11 -1.12 -5.23
C GLU A 52 10.18 -0.41 -6.24
N ALA A 53 9.02 -1.02 -6.52
CA ALA A 53 8.04 -0.46 -7.45
C ALA A 53 7.16 0.66 -6.86
N VAL A 54 7.23 0.92 -5.55
CA VAL A 54 6.37 1.88 -4.84
C VAL A 54 6.92 3.29 -4.99
N GLN A 55 6.04 4.23 -5.31
CA GLN A 55 6.39 5.64 -5.46
C GLN A 55 5.60 6.55 -4.51
N ALA A 56 6.08 7.78 -4.31
CA ALA A 56 5.31 8.81 -3.63
C ALA A 56 3.97 9.05 -4.33
N GLY A 57 2.90 9.18 -3.54
CA GLY A 57 1.51 9.27 -4.00
C GLY A 57 0.80 7.92 -4.16
N ASP A 58 1.52 6.80 -4.11
CA ASP A 58 0.90 5.49 -4.23
C ASP A 58 0.09 5.11 -2.98
N VAL A 59 -0.93 4.30 -3.21
CA VAL A 59 -1.66 3.62 -2.13
C VAL A 59 -1.25 2.16 -2.12
N VAL A 60 -0.71 1.69 -1.01
CA VAL A 60 -0.32 0.29 -0.81
C VAL A 60 -1.32 -0.39 0.11
N GLU A 61 -1.81 -1.57 -0.31
CA GLU A 61 -2.63 -2.47 0.51
C GLU A 61 -1.75 -3.63 0.97
N PHE A 62 -1.69 -3.84 2.29
CA PHE A 62 -1.06 -5.00 2.91
C PHE A 62 -2.16 -5.91 3.44
N GLY A 63 -2.11 -7.20 3.11
CA GLY A 63 -3.06 -8.19 3.57
C GLY A 63 -2.39 -9.35 4.29
N GLY A 64 -3.03 -9.82 5.36
CA GLY A 64 -2.77 -11.09 6.03
C GLY A 64 -4.08 -11.79 6.34
N ASP A 65 -4.80 -12.17 5.29
CA ASP A 65 -6.14 -12.74 5.42
C ASP A 65 -6.06 -14.17 6.01
N TYR A 66 -6.68 -14.41 7.17
CA TYR A 66 -6.79 -15.75 7.75
C TYR A 66 -8.00 -16.50 7.20
N ILE A 67 -7.83 -17.78 6.83
CA ILE A 67 -8.93 -18.66 6.44
C ILE A 67 -9.13 -19.72 7.53
N SER A 68 -10.32 -19.73 8.13
CA SER A 68 -10.70 -20.71 9.15
C SER A 68 -10.79 -22.13 8.59
N GLY A 69 -10.87 -23.13 9.48
CA GLY A 69 -11.09 -24.53 9.07
C GLY A 69 -12.41 -24.76 8.34
N SER A 70 -13.42 -23.91 8.58
CA SER A 70 -14.71 -23.93 7.87
C SER A 70 -14.70 -23.11 6.57
N GLY A 71 -13.56 -22.59 6.14
CA GLY A 71 -13.43 -21.76 4.94
C GLY A 71 -13.85 -20.30 5.12
N ARG A 72 -14.19 -19.86 6.35
CA ARG A 72 -14.53 -18.46 6.62
C ARG A 72 -13.27 -17.60 6.57
N ARG A 73 -13.28 -16.58 5.71
CA ARG A 73 -12.22 -15.59 5.63
C ARG A 73 -12.37 -14.53 6.73
N GLN A 74 -11.26 -14.22 7.39
CA GLN A 74 -11.10 -13.13 8.34
C GLN A 74 -10.02 -12.21 7.78
N PRO A 75 -10.41 -11.15 7.04
CA PRO A 75 -9.44 -10.25 6.45
C PRO A 75 -8.81 -9.36 7.53
N ASP A 76 -7.48 -9.28 7.53
CA ASP A 76 -6.71 -8.26 8.24
C ASP A 76 -5.90 -7.51 7.18
N ARG A 77 -6.21 -6.22 7.03
CA ARG A 77 -5.71 -5.40 5.94
C ARG A 77 -5.41 -3.99 6.39
N ARG A 78 -4.33 -3.46 5.85
CA ARG A 78 -3.85 -2.10 6.15
C ARG A 78 -3.64 -1.35 4.84
N TRP A 79 -4.04 -0.09 4.81
CA TRP A 79 -3.93 0.78 3.63
C TRP A 79 -3.06 1.98 3.96
N TRP A 80 -1.97 2.14 3.23
CA TRP A 80 -1.02 3.22 3.41
C TRP A 80 -1.02 4.10 2.18
N HIS A 81 -1.18 5.41 2.35
CA HIS A 81 -0.88 6.38 1.33
C HIS A 81 0.57 6.85 1.51
N VAL A 82 1.40 6.62 0.51
CA VAL A 82 2.83 6.93 0.54
C VAL A 82 3.05 8.40 0.21
N HIS A 83 3.77 9.11 1.08
CA HIS A 83 4.10 10.53 0.87
C HIS A 83 5.54 10.72 0.42
N ALA A 84 6.47 9.89 0.92
CA ALA A 84 7.86 9.85 0.48
C ALA A 84 8.44 8.46 0.72
N ILE A 85 9.33 8.00 -0.16
CA ILE A 85 10.02 6.72 -0.03
C ILE A 85 11.47 6.86 -0.51
N GLU A 86 12.39 6.50 0.36
CA GLU A 86 13.84 6.44 0.13
C GLU A 86 14.34 5.01 0.40
N ASP A 87 15.64 4.76 0.36
CA ASP A 87 16.19 3.41 0.53
C ASP A 87 16.07 2.88 1.97
N ASP A 88 16.13 3.79 2.94
CA ASP A 88 16.17 3.52 4.39
C ASP A 88 14.91 3.97 5.14
N ALA A 89 14.00 4.70 4.48
CA ALA A 89 12.81 5.23 5.14
C ALA A 89 11.60 5.37 4.21
N LEU A 90 10.42 5.10 4.78
CA LEU A 90 9.11 5.35 4.17
C LEU A 90 8.29 6.27 5.06
N THR A 91 7.84 7.40 4.50
CA THR A 91 6.84 8.27 5.12
C THR A 91 5.49 8.00 4.50
N TYR A 92 4.52 7.61 5.33
CA TYR A 92 3.19 7.21 4.89
C TYR A 92 2.09 7.72 5.82
N GLU A 93 0.86 7.61 5.36
CA GLU A 93 -0.33 7.89 6.14
C GLU A 93 -1.25 6.67 6.15
N PRO A 94 -1.52 6.08 7.33
CA PRO A 94 -2.39 4.91 7.44
C PRO A 94 -3.87 5.30 7.37
N TYR A 95 -4.65 4.45 6.73
CA TYR A 95 -6.10 4.60 6.59
C TYR A 95 -6.82 3.31 6.97
N GLU A 96 -8.05 3.45 7.49
CA GLU A 96 -8.93 2.34 7.87
C GLU A 96 -9.60 1.64 6.68
N SER A 97 -9.50 2.20 5.48
CA SER A 97 -10.09 1.63 4.27
C SER A 97 -9.40 2.12 3.01
N LEU A 98 -9.44 1.29 1.97
CA LEU A 98 -8.97 1.62 0.63
C LEU A 98 -9.61 2.90 0.07
N ALA A 99 -10.92 3.07 0.29
CA ALA A 99 -11.66 4.22 -0.23
C ALA A 99 -11.15 5.54 0.35
N LYS A 100 -10.82 5.56 1.66
CA LYS A 100 -10.25 6.75 2.32
C LYS A 100 -8.83 7.01 1.83
N ALA A 101 -8.00 5.97 1.70
CA ALA A 101 -6.63 6.10 1.18
C ALA A 101 -6.60 6.67 -0.25
N LEU A 102 -7.39 6.10 -1.17
CA LEU A 102 -7.48 6.59 -2.56
C LEU A 102 -8.10 7.99 -2.67
N LYS A 103 -8.98 8.37 -1.74
CA LYS A 103 -9.47 9.75 -1.66
C LYS A 103 -8.36 10.71 -1.28
N ALA A 104 -7.58 10.37 -0.25
CA ALA A 104 -6.47 11.18 0.21
C ALA A 104 -5.39 11.35 -0.86
N ALA A 105 -4.97 10.26 -1.52
CA ALA A 105 -3.96 10.30 -2.57
C ALA A 105 -4.30 11.32 -3.67
N ARG A 106 -5.55 11.35 -4.13
CA ARG A 106 -6.01 12.31 -5.15
C ARG A 106 -6.06 13.76 -4.67
N THR A 107 -6.22 14.00 -3.37
CA THR A 107 -6.20 15.35 -2.81
C THR A 107 -4.77 15.84 -2.59
N THR A 108 -3.84 14.93 -2.31
CA THR A 108 -2.42 15.25 -2.09
C THR A 108 -1.66 15.43 -3.39
N THR A 109 -1.99 14.72 -4.48
CA THR A 109 -1.38 14.99 -5.78
C THR A 109 -1.63 16.45 -6.18
N PRO A 110 -0.61 17.34 -6.19
CA PRO A 110 -0.80 18.64 -6.78
C PRO A 110 -1.06 18.43 -8.27
N LEU A 111 -2.14 19.02 -8.79
CA LEU A 111 -2.31 19.19 -10.22
C LEU A 111 -1.03 19.88 -10.73
N SER A 112 -0.19 19.17 -11.47
CA SER A 112 0.76 19.80 -12.39
C SER A 112 -0.08 20.51 -13.46
N ILE A 113 -0.59 21.69 -13.12
CA ILE A 113 -0.99 22.69 -14.10
C ILE A 113 0.32 23.19 -14.70
N THR A 114 0.73 22.56 -15.80
CA THR A 114 1.69 23.15 -16.71
C THR A 114 1.01 24.36 -17.34
N SER A 115 1.22 25.53 -16.75
CA SER A 115 1.08 26.79 -17.47
C SER A 115 2.25 26.88 -18.45
N GLU A 116 2.04 26.44 -19.69
CA GLU A 116 2.83 26.96 -20.81
C GLU A 116 2.22 28.32 -21.18
N GLU A 117 2.94 29.40 -20.88
CA GLU A 117 2.66 30.72 -21.42
C GLU A 117 3.07 30.79 -22.90
N PRO A 118 2.33 31.53 -23.75
CA PRO A 118 2.64 31.66 -25.16
C PRO A 118 3.75 32.70 -25.39
N VAL A 119 4.65 32.42 -26.33
CA VAL A 119 5.48 33.42 -27.02
C VAL A 119 5.13 33.46 -28.50
#